data_AF-A0A2V2SQ85-F1
#
_entry.id   AF-A0A2V2SQ85-F1
#
_cell.length_a   1.000
_cell.length_b   1.000
_cell.length_c   1.000
_cell.angle_alpha   90.00
_cell.angle_beta   90.00
_cell.angle_gamma   90.00
#
_symmetry.space_group_name_H-M   'P 1'
#
loop_
_entity.id
_entity.type
_entity.pdbx_description
1 polymer ?
#
loop_
_entity_poly.entity_id
_entity_poly.type
_entity_poly.pdbx_seq_one_letter_code
_entity_poly.pdbx_strand_id
1 'polypeptide(L)' 'MSDSFITQCPHCLTSFRVNQAQLGAANGAVRCGACLKVF' A
#
# COMPACT_ATOMS: atom_id res chain seq x y z
N MET A 1 -14.11 11.68 4.28
CA MET A 1 -13.67 10.44 4.94
C MET A 1 -12.42 9.97 4.24
N SER A 2 -11.25 10.09 4.87
CA SER A 2 -9.98 9.61 4.31
C SER A 2 -9.88 8.10 4.52
N ASP A 3 -10.45 7.35 3.60
CA ASP A 3 -10.50 5.89 3.66
C ASP A 3 -9.07 5.32 3.54
N SER A 4 -8.54 4.88 4.68
CA SER A 4 -7.18 4.37 4.82
C SER A 4 -7.28 2.90 5.14
N PHE A 5 -6.87 2.05 4.20
CA PHE A 5 -6.88 0.61 4.35
C PHE A 5 -5.55 0.12 4.94
N ILE A 6 -5.61 -0.88 5.82
CA ILE A 6 -4.42 -1.61 6.25
C ILE A 6 -4.15 -2.66 5.18
N THR A 7 -2.96 -2.60 4.56
CA THR A 7 -2.48 -3.64 3.65
C THR A 7 -1.24 -4.31 4.22
N GLN A 8 -1.01 -5.56 3.85
CA GLN A 8 0.17 -6.32 4.22
C GLN A 8 0.98 -6.66 2.97
N CYS A 9 2.28 -6.36 3.01
CA CYS A 9 3.16 -6.73 1.91
C CYS A 9 3.35 -8.26 1.86
N PRO A 10 3.11 -8.93 0.72
CA PRO A 10 3.30 -10.37 0.60
C PRO A 10 4.78 -10.81 0.64
N HIS A 11 5.72 -9.87 0.47
CA HIS A 11 7.15 -10.19 0.41
C HIS A 11 7.87 -10.10 1.76
N CYS A 12 7.49 -9.14 2.60
CA CYS A 12 8.15 -8.88 3.88
C CYS A 12 7.18 -8.91 5.07
N LEU A 13 5.91 -9.24 4.84
CA LEU A 13 4.84 -9.33 5.84
C LEU A 13 4.63 -8.04 6.64
N THR A 14 5.17 -6.92 6.16
CA THR A 14 5.02 -5.62 6.81
C THR A 14 3.62 -5.09 6.56
N SER A 15 2.91 -4.77 7.63
CA SER A 15 1.61 -4.11 7.59
C SER A 15 1.79 -2.60 7.56
N PHE A 16 1.11 -1.92 6.64
CA PHE A 16 1.14 -0.46 6.54
C PHE A 16 -0.21 0.08 6.09
N ARG A 17 -0.45 1.37 6.34
CA ARG A 17 -1.68 2.04 5.92
C ARG A 17 -1.50 2.63 4.53
N VAL A 18 -2.45 2.37 3.66
CA VAL A 18 -2.53 2.95 2.31
C VAL A 18 -3.80 3.76 2.22
N ASN A 19 -3.70 4.95 1.67
CA ASN A 19 -4.86 5.79 1.41
C ASN A 19 -5.46 5.43 0.04
N GLN A 20 -6.78 5.24 -0.02
CA GLN A 20 -7.48 4.94 -1.26
C GLN A 20 -7.22 5.98 -2.35
N ALA A 21 -7.05 7.25 -1.98
CA ALA A 21 -6.73 8.32 -2.92
C ALA A 21 -5.38 8.11 -3.62
N GLN A 22 -4.37 7.64 -2.88
CA GLN A 22 -3.04 7.33 -3.43
C GLN A 22 -3.07 6.05 -4.26
N LEU A 23 -3.83 5.05 -3.80
CA LEU A 23 -4.02 3.80 -4.52
C LEU A 23 -4.69 4.05 -5.89
N GLY A 24 -5.74 4.86 -5.92
CA GLY A 24 -6.43 5.24 -7.16
C GLY A 24 -5.52 6.02 -8.10
N ALA A 25 -4.73 6.98 -7.58
CA ALA A 25 -3.77 7.74 -8.38
C ALA A 25 -2.66 6.85 -8.99
N ALA A 26 -2.30 5.75 -8.33
CA ALA A 26 -1.28 4.80 -8.77
C ALA A 26 -1.83 3.63 -9.60
N ASN A 27 -3.10 3.68 -10.05
CA ASN A 27 -3.78 2.56 -10.72
C ASN A 27 -3.74 1.24 -9.93
N GLY A 28 -3.78 1.32 -8.59
CA GLY A 28 -3.74 0.14 -7.72
C GLY A 28 -2.33 -0.35 -7.37
N ALA A 29 -1.26 0.24 -7.91
CA ALA A 29 0.11 -0.16 -7.60
C ALA A 29 0.55 0.35 -6.21
N VAL A 30 0.95 -0.56 -5.32
CA VAL A 30 1.40 -0.24 -3.97
C VAL A 30 2.89 -0.55 -3.82
N ARG A 31 3.68 0.45 -3.42
CA ARG A 31 5.08 0.24 -3.06
C ARG A 31 5.24 0.02 -1.56
N CYS A 32 5.81 -1.11 -1.16
CA CYS A 32 6.15 -1.35 0.23
C CYS A 32 7.30 -0.43 0.68
N GLY A 33 7.12 0.32 1.77
CA GLY A 33 8.19 1.15 2.34
C GLY A 33 9.35 0.35 2.96
N ALA A 34 9.15 -0.93 3.29
CA ALA A 34 10.16 -1.77 3.93
C ALA A 34 11.04 -2.52 2.94
N CYS A 35 10.44 -3.23 1.97
CA CYS A 35 11.19 -4.00 0.97
C CYS A 35 11.31 -3.30 -0.39
N LEU A 36 10.69 -2.12 -0.55
CA LEU A 36 10.67 -1.31 -1.78
C LEU A 36 10.05 -2.01 -3.00
N LYS A 37 9.41 -3.17 -2.82
CA LYS A 37 8.69 -3.88 -3.89
C LYS A 37 7.33 -3.27 -4.17
N VAL A 38 6.99 -3.22 -5.45
CA VAL A 38 5.67 -2.82 -5.94
C VAL A 38 4.83 -4.08 -6.14
N PHE A 39 3.59 -4.07 -5.66
CA PHE A 39 2.61 -5.14 -5.81
C PHE A 39 1.20 -4.54 -5.98
#